data_AF-F1LH54-F1
#
_entry.id   AF-F1LH54-F1
#
_cell.length_a   1.000
_cell.length_b   1.000
_cell.length_c   1.000
_cell.angle_alpha   90.00
_cell.angle_beta   90.00
_cell.angle_gamma   90.00
#
_symmetry.space_group_name_H-M   'P 1'
#
loop_
_entity.id
_entity.type
_entity.pdbx_description
1 polymer ?
#
loop_
_entity_poly.entity_id
_entity_poly.type
_entity_poly.pdbx_seq_one_letter_code
_entity_poly.pdbx_strand_id
1 'polypeptide(L)'
;MTMSGVTTCLRFPGQLNADLRKLAVNMVPFPRLHFFMPGFAPLSARGTAAYRALTVAELTQQVFDAKNMMAACDPRHGRYLTVAVMFRGRM
;
A
#
# COMPACT_ATOMS: atom_id res chain seq x y z
N MET A 1 9.97 -1.20 -4.99
CA MET A 1 8.91 -2.21 -4.70
C MET A 1 7.51 -1.62 -4.81
N THR A 2 7.30 -0.37 -4.39
CA THR A 2 6.00 0.32 -4.39
C THR A 2 5.34 0.44 -5.77
N MET A 3 6.08 0.82 -6.81
CA MET A 3 5.55 0.87 -8.19
C MET A 3 5.09 -0.52 -8.69
N SER A 4 5.80 -1.58 -8.28
CA SER A 4 5.41 -2.94 -8.60
C SER A 4 4.22 -3.42 -7.76
N GLY A 5 4.03 -2.89 -6.56
CA GLY A 5 2.85 -3.14 -5.72
C GLY A 5 1.58 -2.55 -6.33
N VAL A 6 1.62 -1.25 -6.68
CA VAL A 6 0.45 -0.53 -7.22
C VAL A 6 -0.01 -1.09 -8.57
N THR A 7 0.92 -1.54 -9.41
CA THR A 7 0.60 -2.13 -10.72
C THR A 7 0.36 -3.64 -10.68
N THR A 8 0.29 -4.26 -9.48
CA THR A 8 0.04 -5.70 -9.35
C THR A 8 -1.29 -6.09 -9.97
N CYS A 9 -2.34 -5.31 -9.69
CA CYS A 9 -3.69 -5.58 -10.16
C CYS A 9 -3.80 -5.58 -11.69
N LEU A 10 -2.94 -4.83 -12.37
CA LEU A 10 -2.88 -4.78 -13.84
C LEU A 10 -2.14 -5.97 -14.45
N ARG A 11 -1.20 -6.57 -13.70
CA ARG A 11 -0.28 -7.59 -14.21
C ARG A 11 -0.68 -9.01 -13.84
N PHE A 12 -1.46 -9.17 -12.78
CA PHE A 12 -1.87 -10.46 -12.27
C PHE A 12 -3.37 -10.47 -12.01
N PRO A 13 -4.07 -11.59 -12.31
CA PRO A 13 -5.47 -11.71 -12.00
C PRO A 13 -5.67 -11.66 -10.48
N GLY A 14 -6.54 -10.75 -10.02
CA GLY A 14 -6.87 -10.56 -8.61
C GLY A 14 -8.34 -10.22 -8.43
N GLN A 15 -8.91 -10.58 -7.27
CA GLN A 15 -10.34 -10.41 -7.01
C GLN A 15 -10.75 -8.95 -6.72
N LEU A 16 -9.82 -8.10 -6.25
CA LEU A 16 -10.10 -6.72 -5.83
C LEU A 16 -9.25 -5.72 -6.64
N ASN A 17 -9.88 -4.64 -7.13
CA ASN A 17 -9.22 -3.54 -7.86
C ASN A 17 -8.41 -3.95 -9.11
N ALA A 18 -8.87 -4.96 -9.87
CA ALA A 18 -8.20 -5.50 -11.06
C ALA A 18 -7.87 -4.46 -12.17
N ASP A 19 -8.57 -3.33 -12.18
CA ASP A 19 -8.39 -2.28 -13.19
C ASP A 19 -8.03 -0.93 -12.55
N LEU A 20 -7.17 -0.16 -13.24
CA LEU A 20 -6.86 1.24 -12.89
C LEU A 20 -8.11 2.09 -12.72
N ARG A 21 -9.15 1.83 -13.53
CA ARG A 21 -10.44 2.53 -13.43
C ARG A 21 -11.13 2.25 -12.08
N LYS A 22 -11.16 1.00 -11.62
CA LYS A 22 -11.74 0.65 -10.31
C LYS A 22 -10.94 1.25 -9.16
N LEU A 23 -9.61 1.24 -9.28
CA LEU A 23 -8.75 1.90 -8.29
C LEU A 23 -9.02 3.41 -8.23
N ALA A 24 -9.12 4.08 -9.39
CA ALA A 24 -9.42 5.51 -9.45
C ALA A 24 -10.79 5.84 -8.85
N VAL A 25 -11.83 5.05 -9.14
CA VAL A 25 -13.18 5.24 -8.57
C VAL A 25 -13.17 5.13 -7.04
N ASN A 26 -12.43 4.15 -6.50
CA ASN A 26 -12.39 3.92 -5.05
C ASN A 26 -11.49 4.91 -4.30
N MET A 27 -10.48 5.48 -4.96
CA MET A 27 -9.44 6.30 -4.33
C MET A 27 -9.55 7.80 -4.60
N VAL A 28 -10.37 8.23 -5.57
CA VAL A 28 -10.53 9.65 -5.94
C VAL A 28 -11.95 10.11 -5.62
N PRO A 29 -12.23 10.58 -4.39
CA PRO A 29 -13.55 11.07 -4.02
C PRO A 29 -13.89 12.41 -4.70
N PHE A 30 -12.88 13.22 -5.01
CA PHE A 30 -13.02 14.49 -5.71
C PHE A 30 -11.99 14.60 -6.84
N PRO A 31 -12.36 15.09 -8.05
CA PRO A 31 -11.45 15.12 -9.21
C PRO A 31 -10.13 15.86 -8.97
N ARG A 32 -10.12 16.88 -8.09
CA ARG A 32 -8.91 17.66 -7.76
C ARG A 32 -8.03 17.00 -6.68
N LEU A 33 -8.55 16.03 -5.94
CA LEU A 33 -7.86 15.31 -4.86
C LEU A 33 -7.47 13.90 -5.33
N HIS A 34 -6.60 13.83 -6.34
CA HIS A 34 -6.13 12.57 -6.92
C HIS A 34 -4.64 12.29 -6.63
N PHE A 35 -4.05 13.01 -5.66
CA PHE A 35 -2.67 12.77 -5.21
C PHE A 35 -2.65 11.71 -4.13
N PHE A 36 -1.86 10.65 -4.36
CA PHE A 36 -1.74 9.52 -3.44
C PHE A 36 -0.43 9.56 -2.68
N MET A 37 -0.47 9.10 -1.43
CA MET A 37 0.72 8.78 -0.64
C MET A 37 0.98 7.27 -0.70
N PRO A 38 1.99 6.83 -1.46
CA PRO A 38 2.30 5.41 -1.54
C PRO A 38 3.14 4.98 -0.33
N GLY A 39 2.84 3.79 0.22
CA GLY A 39 3.60 3.16 1.30
C GLY A 39 3.91 1.70 0.97
N PHE A 40 4.89 1.12 1.63
CA PHE A 40 5.24 -0.29 1.44
C PHE A 40 5.66 -0.94 2.76
N ALA A 41 5.11 -2.13 3.04
CA ALA A 41 5.56 -3.00 4.11
C ALA A 41 5.72 -4.44 3.56
N PRO A 42 6.73 -5.20 4.01
CA PRO A 42 7.74 -4.85 5.01
C PRO A 42 8.94 -4.09 4.40
N LEU A 43 9.43 -3.03 5.07
CA LEU A 43 10.76 -2.47 4.79
C LEU A 43 11.80 -3.23 5.62
N SER A 44 12.34 -4.31 5.05
CA SER A 44 13.39 -5.11 5.67
C SER A 44 14.68 -5.02 4.83
N ALA A 45 15.84 -5.00 5.50
CA ALA A 45 17.11 -5.12 4.82
C ALA A 45 17.27 -6.53 4.24
N ARG A 46 18.07 -6.68 3.18
CA ARG A 46 18.22 -7.96 2.46
C ARG A 46 18.66 -9.13 3.35
N GLY A 47 19.36 -8.87 4.46
CA GLY A 47 19.82 -9.89 5.41
C GLY A 47 18.86 -10.19 6.58
N THR A 48 17.87 -9.33 6.84
CA THR A 48 16.96 -9.48 7.99
C THR A 48 15.67 -10.22 7.65
N ALA A 49 15.48 -10.59 6.39
CA ALA A 49 14.26 -11.26 5.92
C ALA A 49 14.05 -12.66 6.52
N ALA A 50 15.13 -13.41 6.79
CA ALA A 50 15.04 -14.76 7.36
C ALA A 50 14.71 -14.79 8.86
N TYR A 51 14.93 -13.68 9.57
CA TYR A 51 14.79 -13.60 11.03
C TYR A 51 13.47 -12.96 11.49
N ARG A 52 12.61 -12.52 10.56
CA ARG A 52 11.39 -11.81 10.87
C ARG A 52 10.18 -12.63 10.42
N ALA A 53 9.51 -13.27 11.37
CA ALA A 53 8.17 -13.78 11.14
C ALA A 53 7.27 -12.57 10.87
N LEU A 54 6.61 -12.55 9.71
CA LEU A 54 5.74 -11.45 9.30
C LEU A 54 4.33 -12.01 9.20
N THR A 55 3.49 -11.64 10.16
CA THR A 55 2.07 -11.94 10.12
C THR A 55 1.32 -10.85 9.34
N VAL A 56 0.13 -11.20 8.82
CA VAL A 56 -0.74 -10.22 8.13
C VAL A 56 -1.09 -9.05 9.05
N ALA A 57 -1.28 -9.30 10.35
CA ALA A 57 -1.58 -8.28 11.35
C ALA A 57 -0.41 -7.32 11.61
N GLU A 58 0.83 -7.80 11.60
CA GLU A 58 2.00 -6.94 11.72
C GLU A 58 2.22 -6.12 10.45
N LEU A 59 2.01 -6.73 9.28
CA LEU A 59 2.12 -6.04 8.00
C LEU A 59 1.08 -4.93 7.87
N THR A 60 -0.17 -5.15 8.27
CA THR A 60 -1.20 -4.11 8.26
C THR A 60 -0.82 -2.95 9.16
N GLN A 61 -0.36 -3.20 10.39
CA GLN A 61 0.09 -2.15 11.30
C GLN A 61 1.26 -1.35 10.74
N GLN A 62 2.22 -2.03 10.11
CA GLN A 62 3.38 -1.40 9.50
C GLN A 62 3.03 -0.48 8.33
N VAL A 63 2.02 -0.83 7.51
CA VAL A 63 1.62 0.03 6.37
C VAL A 63 1.17 1.42 6.83
N PHE A 64 0.60 1.56 8.03
CA PHE A 64 0.16 2.85 8.58
C PHE A 64 1.25 3.61 9.36
N ASP A 65 2.45 3.04 9.50
CA ASP A 65 3.56 3.75 10.14
C ASP A 65 4.13 4.81 9.19
N ALA A 66 4.36 6.01 9.72
CA ALA A 66 4.89 7.15 8.96
C ALA A 66 6.26 6.83 8.34
N LYS A 67 7.03 5.95 8.97
CA LYS A 67 8.36 5.50 8.50
C LYS A 67 8.31 4.67 7.21
N ASN A 68 7.17 4.04 6.93
CA ASN A 68 6.99 3.18 5.76
C ASN A 68 6.31 3.91 4.58
N MET A 69 6.00 5.19 4.76
CA MET A 69 5.49 6.07 3.70
C MET A 69 6.64 6.54 2.80
N MET A 70 6.38 6.57 1.49
CA MET A 70 7.34 7.03 0.48
C MET A 70 7.22 8.54 0.20
N ALA A 71 6.28 9.22 0.85
CA ALA A 71 6.16 10.66 0.87
C ALA A 71 6.62 11.18 2.24
N ALA A 72 7.39 12.27 2.25
CA ALA A 72 7.87 12.92 3.48
C ALA A 72 6.76 13.74 4.15
N CYS A 73 5.63 13.09 4.43
CA CYS A 73 4.46 13.66 5.10
C CYS A 73 4.05 12.71 6.22
N ASP A 74 3.82 13.23 7.41
CA ASP A 74 3.31 12.42 8.52
C ASP A 74 1.78 12.26 8.37
N PRO A 75 1.28 11.03 8.14
CA PRO A 75 -0.15 10.79 7.96
C PRO A 75 -0.98 11.12 9.20
N ARG A 76 -0.36 11.25 10.39
CA ARG A 76 -1.06 11.58 11.64
C ARG A 76 -1.51 13.05 11.70
N HIS A 77 -0.89 13.93 10.92
CA HIS A 77 -1.31 15.33 10.83
C HIS A 77 -2.53 15.54 9.91
N GLY A 78 -3.06 14.48 9.30
CA GLY A 78 -4.21 14.54 8.41
C GLY A 78 -5.25 13.46 8.71
N ARG A 79 -6.20 13.29 7.78
CA ARG A 79 -7.19 12.22 7.81
C ARG A 79 -7.14 11.47 6.49
N TYR A 80 -7.28 10.15 6.54
CA TYR A 80 -7.41 9.33 5.35
C TYR A 80 -8.82 9.48 4.76
N LEU A 81 -8.91 9.94 3.52
CA LEU A 81 -10.18 9.97 2.77
C LEU A 81 -10.52 8.61 2.18
N THR A 82 -9.51 7.97 1.58
CA THR A 82 -9.60 6.65 0.94
C THR A 82 -8.27 5.93 1.10
N VAL A 83 -8.28 4.62 1.34
CA VAL A 83 -7.07 3.80 1.48
C VAL A 83 -7.27 2.49 0.72
N ALA A 84 -6.25 2.09 -0.03
CA ALA A 84 -6.18 0.78 -0.66
C ALA A 84 -4.90 0.08 -0.20
N VAL A 85 -5.06 -1.14 0.34
CA VAL A 85 -3.94 -2.00 0.74
C VAL A 85 -3.94 -3.23 -0.16
N MET A 86 -2.80 -3.48 -0.81
CA MET A 86 -2.63 -4.61 -1.73
C MET A 86 -1.71 -5.65 -1.10
N PHE A 87 -2.28 -6.76 -0.64
CA PHE A 87 -1.53 -7.90 -0.13
C PHE A 87 -1.05 -8.80 -1.29
N ARG A 88 0.18 -9.32 -1.18
CA ARG A 88 0.75 -10.29 -2.14
C ARG A 88 1.44 -11.41 -1.36
N GLY A 89 1.25 -12.65 -1.81
CA GLY A 89 1.79 -13.85 -1.18
C GLY A 89 0.73 -14.93 -1.02
N ARG A 90 1.15 -16.12 -0.58
CA ARG A 90 0.22 -17.14 -0.07
C ARG A 90 -0.13 -16.77 1.37
N MET A 91 -1.43 -16.67 1.67
CA MET A 91 -1.94 -16.70 3.05
C MET A 91 -1.83 -18.11 3.61
#